data_AF-A0ABD5Z735-F1
#
_entry.id   AF-A0ABD5Z735-F1
#
_cell.length_a   1.000
_cell.length_b   1.000
_cell.length_c   1.000
_cell.angle_alpha   90.00
_cell.angle_beta   90.00
_cell.angle_gamma   90.00
#
_symmetry.space_group_name_H-M   'P 1'
#
loop_
_entity.id
_entity.type
_entity.pdbx_description
1 polymer ?
#
loop_
_entity_poly.entity_id
_entity_poly.type
_entity_poly.pdbx_seq_one_letter_code
_entity_poly.pdbx_strand_id
1 'polypeptide(L)'
;MTAPSTDSRWWYWVAAAPLLAAFWLASVVWVGALVGLTDTPGLGAGLVVLPLVALGIPIAAVALVLPFALYRDVAVVRTVSEWDPSPTPYVAGAVGSLVAALAAIFGLAGHVPTDVRYGILLGCVLVWAGVALTYVGRRRRHVETTLDALRE
;
A
#
# COMPACT_ATOMS: atom_id res chain seq x y z
N MET A 1 5.12 -35.35 8.52
CA MET A 1 4.38 -34.17 8.04
C MET A 1 4.35 -33.16 9.17
N THR A 2 5.13 -32.10 9.08
CA THR A 2 5.04 -30.97 10.00
C THR A 2 3.75 -30.22 9.69
N ALA A 3 2.91 -29.98 10.71
CA ALA A 3 1.70 -29.17 10.54
C ALA A 3 2.07 -27.85 9.84
N PRO A 4 1.30 -27.40 8.83
CA PRO A 4 1.58 -26.13 8.18
C PRO A 4 1.56 -25.05 9.26
N SER A 5 2.69 -24.36 9.44
CA SER A 5 2.81 -23.31 10.46
C SER A 5 1.76 -22.25 10.15
N THR A 6 0.77 -22.10 11.02
CA THR A 6 -0.28 -21.08 11.00
C THR A 6 0.27 -19.65 11.19
N ASP A 7 1.59 -19.52 11.34
CA ASP A 7 2.31 -18.31 11.70
C ASP A 7 2.65 -17.45 10.47
N SER A 8 1.63 -17.05 9.68
CA SER A 8 1.80 -16.10 8.58
C SER A 8 2.04 -14.69 9.14
N ARG A 9 3.31 -14.31 9.28
CA ARG A 9 3.71 -12.94 9.68
C ARG A 9 3.43 -11.89 8.59
N TRP A 10 3.03 -12.32 7.39
CA TRP A 10 2.71 -11.43 6.26
C TRP A 10 1.51 -10.52 6.52
N TRP A 11 0.59 -10.95 7.39
CA TRP A 11 -0.49 -10.12 7.90
C TRP A 11 -0.01 -8.77 8.48
N TYR A 12 1.14 -8.74 9.17
CA TYR A 12 1.67 -7.49 9.74
C TYR A 12 1.97 -6.46 8.64
N TRP A 13 2.49 -6.91 7.50
CA TRP A 13 2.75 -6.04 6.35
C TRP A 13 1.46 -5.51 5.72
N VAL A 14 0.41 -6.34 5.65
CA VAL A 14 -0.90 -5.93 5.15
C VAL A 14 -1.53 -4.87 6.06
N ALA A 15 -1.43 -5.04 7.37
CA ALA A 15 -1.94 -4.09 8.36
C ALA A 15 -1.08 -2.81 8.48
N ALA A 16 0.23 -2.90 8.23
CA ALA A 16 1.13 -1.75 8.29
C ALA A 16 0.99 -0.80 7.09
N ALA A 17 0.63 -1.31 5.91
CA ALA A 17 0.56 -0.48 4.70
C ALA A 17 -0.38 0.73 4.80
N PRO A 18 -1.62 0.62 5.34
CA PRO A 18 -2.47 1.78 5.59
C PRO A 18 -1.85 2.81 6.54
N LEU A 19 -1.17 2.35 7.60
CA LEU A 19 -0.51 3.23 8.56
C LEU A 19 0.67 3.97 7.93
N LEU A 20 1.47 3.28 7.13
CA LEU A 20 2.56 3.87 6.36
C LEU A 20 2.04 4.90 5.35
N ALA A 21 0.93 4.61 4.66
CA ALA A 21 0.28 5.53 3.74
C ALA A 21 -0.26 6.78 4.46
N ALA A 22 -0.91 6.60 5.62
CA ALA A 22 -1.42 7.72 6.42
C ALA A 22 -0.29 8.60 6.97
N PHE A 23 0.76 7.98 7.53
CA PHE A 23 1.95 8.66 8.01
C PHE A 23 2.63 9.46 6.89
N TRP A 24 2.69 8.88 5.69
CA TRP A 24 3.20 9.56 4.51
C TRP A 24 2.38 10.80 4.14
N LEU A 25 1.04 10.67 4.03
CA LEU A 25 0.15 11.79 3.73
C LEU A 25 0.29 12.90 4.78
N ALA A 26 0.36 12.54 6.07
CA ALA A 26 0.58 13.49 7.15
C ALA A 26 1.92 14.23 7.01
N SER A 27 2.98 13.52 6.60
CA SER A 27 4.30 14.12 6.36
C SER A 27 4.28 15.10 5.19
N VAL A 28 3.58 14.76 4.09
CA VAL A 28 3.41 15.65 2.92
C VAL A 28 2.65 16.91 3.31
N VAL A 29 1.53 16.77 4.02
CA VAL A 29 0.73 17.92 4.51
C VAL A 29 1.55 18.78 5.46
N TRP A 30 2.29 18.16 6.38
CA TRP A 30 3.13 18.88 7.35
C TRP A 30 4.21 19.71 6.65
N VAL A 31 4.96 19.13 5.71
CA VAL A 31 6.00 19.86 4.99
C VAL A 31 5.38 20.93 4.08
N GLY A 32 4.28 20.62 3.40
CA GLY A 32 3.55 21.61 2.61
C GLY A 32 3.08 22.81 3.44
N ALA A 33 2.56 22.56 4.64
CA ALA A 33 2.20 23.61 5.59
C ALA A 33 3.41 24.41 6.04
N LEU A 34 4.52 23.75 6.41
CA LEU A 34 5.75 24.43 6.84
C LEU A 34 6.31 25.36 5.74
N VAL A 35 6.33 24.88 4.50
CA VAL A 35 6.75 25.69 3.34
C VAL A 35 5.80 26.86 3.11
N GLY A 36 4.49 26.63 3.18
CA GLY A 36 3.47 27.66 3.01
C GLY A 36 3.50 28.75 4.10
N LEU A 37 4.06 28.46 5.27
CA LEU A 37 4.27 29.42 6.36
C LEU A 37 5.55 30.25 6.20
N THR A 38 6.41 29.94 5.22
CA THR A 38 7.67 30.68 5.00
C THR A 38 7.55 31.58 3.76
N ASP A 39 7.73 32.90 3.93
CA ASP A 39 7.83 33.88 2.83
C ASP A 39 9.20 33.83 2.15
N THR A 40 9.68 32.63 1.81
CA THR A 40 11.01 32.48 1.19
C THR A 40 10.88 32.32 -0.33
N PRO A 41 11.13 33.39 -1.12
CA PRO A 41 11.05 33.31 -2.57
C PRO A 41 12.08 32.30 -3.11
N GLY A 42 11.61 31.34 -3.91
CA GLY A 42 12.44 30.32 -4.57
C GLY A 42 12.49 28.94 -3.89
N LEU A 43 12.01 28.80 -2.64
CA LEU A 43 12.01 27.52 -1.93
C LEU A 43 10.74 26.67 -2.14
N GLY A 44 9.65 27.27 -2.64
CA GLY A 44 8.31 26.69 -2.61
C GLY A 44 8.13 25.36 -3.35
N ALA A 45 8.70 25.19 -4.55
CA ALA A 45 8.53 23.96 -5.32
C ALA A 45 9.57 22.88 -4.96
N GLY A 46 10.82 23.27 -4.71
CA GLY A 46 11.93 22.33 -4.45
C GLY A 46 11.84 21.62 -3.09
N LEU A 47 11.32 22.29 -2.06
CA LEU A 47 11.16 21.70 -0.73
C LEU A 47 9.99 20.71 -0.63
N VAL A 48 8.96 20.82 -1.48
CA VAL A 48 7.88 19.83 -1.56
C VAL A 48 8.33 18.57 -2.31
N VAL A 49 9.26 18.74 -3.26
CA VAL A 49 9.89 17.62 -3.98
C VAL A 49 10.75 16.75 -3.06
N LEU A 50 11.38 17.33 -2.02
CA LEU A 50 12.25 16.61 -1.09
C LEU A 50 11.55 15.46 -0.33
N PRO A 51 10.41 15.68 0.36
CA PRO A 51 9.61 14.61 0.96
C PRO A 51 9.07 13.65 -0.08
N LEU A 52 8.66 14.14 -1.25
CA LEU A 52 8.13 13.28 -2.31
C LEU A 52 9.18 12.33 -2.89
N VAL A 53 10.42 12.78 -3.04
CA VAL A 53 11.55 11.95 -3.50
C VAL A 53 12.05 11.06 -2.36
N ALA A 54 12.25 11.62 -1.17
CA ALA A 54 12.71 10.87 0.01
C ALA A 54 11.72 9.76 0.41
N LEU A 55 10.42 9.98 0.23
CA LEU A 55 9.37 9.02 0.56
C LEU A 55 8.82 8.24 -0.65
N GLY A 56 9.22 8.59 -1.87
CA GLY A 56 8.86 7.84 -3.08
C GLY A 56 9.39 6.40 -3.05
N ILE A 57 10.56 6.18 -2.46
CA ILE A 57 11.14 4.85 -2.24
C ILE A 57 10.30 4.02 -1.25
N PRO A 58 9.93 4.52 -0.06
CA PRO A 58 8.96 3.87 0.83
C PRO A 58 7.62 3.54 0.16
N ILE A 59 7.09 4.44 -0.67
CA ILE A 59 5.84 4.19 -1.41
C ILE A 59 6.02 3.06 -2.42
N ALA A 60 7.09 3.10 -3.21
CA ALA A 60 7.38 2.04 -4.16
C ALA A 60 7.57 0.70 -3.41
N ALA A 61 8.24 0.71 -2.26
CA ALA A 61 8.38 -0.47 -1.43
C ALA A 61 7.02 -0.98 -0.95
N VAL A 62 6.11 -0.13 -0.45
CA VAL A 62 4.76 -0.55 -0.02
C VAL A 62 3.93 -1.05 -1.20
N ALA A 63 3.93 -0.35 -2.33
CA ALA A 63 3.20 -0.73 -3.54
C ALA A 63 3.65 -2.07 -4.14
N LEU A 64 4.89 -2.50 -3.86
CA LEU A 64 5.44 -3.78 -4.28
C LEU A 64 5.29 -4.87 -3.22
N VAL A 65 5.52 -4.54 -1.96
CA VAL A 65 5.48 -5.49 -0.84
C VAL A 65 4.03 -5.87 -0.49
N LEU A 66 3.10 -4.93 -0.53
CA LEU A 66 1.70 -5.17 -0.18
C LEU A 66 1.02 -6.23 -1.07
N PRO A 67 1.07 -6.15 -2.40
CA PRO A 67 0.51 -7.20 -3.26
C PRO A 67 1.13 -8.57 -2.99
N PHE A 68 2.44 -8.61 -2.76
CA PHE A 68 3.14 -9.85 -2.44
C PHE A 68 2.70 -10.42 -1.09
N ALA A 69 2.56 -9.55 -0.08
CA ALA A 69 2.07 -9.92 1.25
C ALA A 69 0.64 -10.45 1.19
N LEU A 70 -0.25 -9.80 0.42
CA LEU A 70 -1.63 -10.24 0.20
C LEU A 70 -1.69 -11.59 -0.51
N TYR A 71 -0.87 -11.79 -1.56
CA TYR A 71 -0.78 -13.08 -2.25
C TYR A 71 -0.34 -14.21 -1.31
N ARG A 72 0.71 -13.96 -0.50
CA ARG A 72 1.20 -14.93 0.48
C ARG A 72 0.18 -15.24 1.57
N ASP A 73 -0.52 -14.22 2.08
CA ASP A 73 -1.53 -14.41 3.13
C ASP A 73 -2.74 -15.19 2.60
N VAL A 74 -3.25 -14.84 1.40
CA VAL A 74 -4.33 -15.58 0.74
C VAL A 74 -3.95 -17.04 0.51
N ALA A 75 -2.72 -17.32 0.07
CA ALA A 75 -2.25 -18.68 -0.14
C ALA A 75 -2.23 -19.52 1.15
N VAL A 76 -1.92 -18.89 2.30
CA VAL A 76 -1.97 -19.56 3.61
C VAL A 76 -3.41 -19.71 4.10
N VAL A 77 -4.24 -18.66 4.01
CA VAL A 77 -5.64 -18.71 4.46
C VAL A 77 -6.41 -19.83 3.76
N ARG A 78 -6.16 -20.04 2.46
CA ARG A 78 -6.77 -21.13 1.67
C ARG A 78 -6.44 -22.54 2.16
N THR A 79 -5.34 -22.75 2.89
CA THR A 79 -4.97 -24.09 3.38
C THR A 79 -5.52 -24.40 4.77
N VAL A 80 -5.98 -23.37 5.50
CA VAL A 80 -6.39 -23.50 6.91
C VAL A 80 -7.85 -23.09 7.15
N SER A 81 -8.55 -22.58 6.13
CA SER A 81 -9.89 -22.01 6.27
C SER A 81 -10.75 -22.29 5.03
N GLU A 82 -12.06 -22.42 5.24
CA GLU A 82 -13.06 -22.55 4.17
C GLU A 82 -13.29 -21.26 3.39
N TRP A 83 -12.89 -20.11 3.95
CA TRP A 83 -12.87 -18.85 3.20
C TRP A 83 -11.86 -18.92 2.07
N ASP A 84 -12.37 -18.86 0.83
CA ASP A 84 -11.59 -18.96 -0.40
C ASP A 84 -11.43 -17.62 -1.15
N PRO A 85 -10.60 -16.68 -0.67
CA PRO A 85 -10.38 -15.43 -1.37
C PRO A 85 -9.61 -15.65 -2.68
N SER A 86 -10.10 -15.10 -3.79
CA SER A 86 -9.40 -15.19 -5.07
C SER A 86 -8.11 -14.35 -5.07
N PRO A 87 -6.95 -14.90 -5.48
CA PRO A 87 -5.68 -14.17 -5.49
C PRO A 87 -5.54 -13.22 -6.69
N THR A 88 -6.30 -13.45 -7.76
CA THR A 88 -6.22 -12.76 -9.05
C THR A 88 -6.24 -11.23 -8.98
N PRO A 89 -7.16 -10.56 -8.25
CA PRO A 89 -7.17 -9.10 -8.19
C PRO A 89 -5.92 -8.52 -7.52
N TYR A 90 -5.32 -9.24 -6.54
CA TYR A 90 -4.12 -8.78 -5.86
C TYR A 90 -2.88 -8.91 -6.75
N VAL A 91 -2.79 -9.98 -7.55
CA VAL A 91 -1.71 -10.16 -8.54
C VAL A 91 -1.82 -9.14 -9.67
N ALA A 92 -3.03 -8.89 -10.18
CA ALA A 92 -3.26 -7.88 -11.21
C ALA A 92 -2.92 -6.47 -10.69
N GLY A 93 -3.33 -6.15 -9.46
CA GLY A 93 -2.93 -4.93 -8.78
C GLY A 93 -1.41 -4.83 -8.62
N ALA A 94 -0.73 -5.93 -8.26
CA ALA A 94 0.72 -5.99 -8.07
C ALA A 94 1.47 -5.55 -9.31
N VAL A 95 1.11 -6.20 -10.42
CA VAL A 95 1.73 -5.98 -11.72
C VAL A 95 1.41 -4.57 -12.20
N GLY A 96 0.15 -4.13 -12.12
CA GLY A 96 -0.25 -2.78 -12.51
C GLY A 96 0.49 -1.70 -11.73
N SER A 97 0.69 -1.89 -10.44
CA SER A 97 1.34 -0.92 -9.55
C SER A 97 2.85 -0.90 -9.71
N LEU A 98 3.47 -2.07 -9.93
CA LEU A 98 4.87 -2.17 -10.32
C LEU A 98 5.10 -1.45 -11.65
N VAL A 99 4.26 -1.71 -12.66
CA VAL A 99 4.37 -1.03 -13.97
C VAL A 99 4.18 0.47 -13.84
N ALA A 100 3.19 0.94 -13.07
CA ALA A 100 2.96 2.35 -12.81
C ALA A 100 4.13 3.01 -12.06
N ALA A 101 4.65 2.35 -11.02
CA ALA A 101 5.80 2.82 -10.26
C ALA A 101 7.07 2.87 -11.13
N LEU A 102 7.35 1.83 -11.91
CA LEU A 102 8.47 1.80 -12.84
C LEU A 102 8.33 2.88 -13.93
N ALA A 103 7.13 3.09 -14.48
CA ALA A 103 6.87 4.14 -15.46
C ALA A 103 7.08 5.54 -14.86
N ALA A 104 6.69 5.76 -13.60
CA ALA A 104 6.90 7.02 -12.89
C ALA A 104 8.36 7.26 -12.50
N ILE A 105 9.07 6.22 -12.04
CA ILE A 105 10.47 6.27 -11.56
C ILE A 105 11.44 6.37 -12.73
N PHE A 106 11.34 5.45 -13.68
CA PHE A 106 12.30 5.36 -14.79
C PHE A 106 11.95 6.30 -15.93
N GLY A 107 10.74 6.85 -15.94
CA GLY A 107 10.26 7.70 -17.02
C GLY A 107 10.29 6.91 -18.32
N LEU A 108 9.15 6.39 -18.77
CA LEU A 108 8.98 6.13 -20.20
C LEU A 108 9.15 7.47 -20.92
N ALA A 109 10.42 7.76 -21.26
CA ALA A 109 11.05 8.93 -21.85
C ALA A 109 10.50 10.27 -21.39
N GLY A 110 11.20 11.06 -20.55
CA GLY A 110 11.20 12.55 -20.49
C GLY A 110 9.94 13.43 -20.66
N HIS A 111 8.75 12.89 -20.89
CA HIS A 111 7.58 13.54 -21.49
C HIS A 111 6.40 13.60 -20.52
N VAL A 112 6.47 12.91 -19.38
CA VAL A 112 5.42 12.96 -18.36
C VAL A 112 5.71 14.13 -17.42
N PRO A 113 4.81 15.11 -17.30
CA PRO A 113 4.91 16.21 -16.35
C PRO A 113 5.05 15.71 -14.91
N THR A 114 5.80 16.44 -14.09
CA THR A 114 6.18 16.04 -12.72
C THR A 114 4.95 15.89 -11.80
N ASP A 115 3.97 16.76 -11.95
CA ASP A 115 2.64 16.72 -11.33
C ASP A 115 1.86 15.44 -11.68
N VAL A 116 1.91 14.99 -12.94
CA VAL A 116 1.26 13.74 -13.39
C VAL A 116 1.93 12.52 -12.75
N ARG A 117 3.26 12.50 -12.64
CA ARG A 117 3.99 11.41 -11.96
C ARG A 117 3.58 11.29 -10.49
N TYR A 118 3.42 12.43 -9.82
CA TYR A 118 2.98 12.47 -8.42
C TYR A 118 1.53 12.03 -8.26
N GLY A 119 0.65 12.41 -9.18
CA GLY A 119 -0.73 11.92 -9.22
C GLY A 119 -0.82 10.39 -9.37
N ILE A 120 0.02 9.80 -10.22
CA ILE A 120 0.09 8.34 -10.41
C ILE A 120 0.55 7.64 -9.12
N LEU A 121 1.60 8.15 -8.48
CA LEU A 121 2.11 7.58 -7.22
C LEU A 121 1.08 7.67 -6.10
N LEU A 122 0.44 8.84 -5.93
CA LEU A 122 -0.62 9.04 -4.95
C LEU A 122 -1.80 8.10 -5.20
N GLY A 123 -2.26 7.97 -6.44
CA GLY A 123 -3.34 7.07 -6.83
C GLY A 123 -3.01 5.60 -6.49
N CYS A 124 -1.79 5.16 -6.77
CA CYS A 124 -1.35 3.80 -6.42
C CYS A 124 -1.42 3.55 -4.90
N VAL A 125 -0.93 4.49 -4.10
CA VAL A 125 -0.96 4.38 -2.62
C VAL A 125 -2.39 4.28 -2.12
N LEU A 126 -3.28 5.15 -2.59
CA LEU A 126 -4.68 5.20 -2.13
C LEU A 126 -5.46 3.93 -2.51
N VAL A 127 -5.29 3.45 -3.74
CA VAL A 127 -5.92 2.19 -4.19
C VAL A 127 -5.47 1.04 -3.29
N TRP A 128 -4.18 0.92 -3.03
CA TRP A 128 -3.62 -0.14 -2.19
C TRP A 128 -4.04 -0.06 -0.73
N ALA A 129 -4.08 1.14 -0.16
CA ALA A 129 -4.61 1.35 1.18
C ALA A 129 -6.08 0.88 1.27
N GLY A 130 -6.90 1.21 0.28
CA GLY A 130 -8.29 0.73 0.20
C GLY A 130 -8.39 -0.80 0.08
N VAL A 131 -7.57 -1.42 -0.77
CA VAL A 131 -7.51 -2.89 -0.91
C VAL A 131 -7.10 -3.56 0.41
N ALA A 132 -6.08 -3.03 1.10
CA ALA A 132 -5.66 -3.55 2.39
C ALA A 132 -6.78 -3.45 3.45
N LEU A 133 -7.44 -2.29 3.55
CA LEU A 133 -8.55 -2.08 4.49
C LEU A 133 -9.74 -3.01 4.21
N THR A 134 -10.11 -3.19 2.94
CA THR A 134 -11.20 -4.10 2.57
C THR A 134 -10.85 -5.56 2.84
N TYR A 135 -9.60 -5.97 2.59
CA TYR A 135 -9.12 -7.32 2.92
C TYR A 135 -9.16 -7.57 4.44
N VAL A 136 -8.58 -6.67 5.23
CA VAL A 136 -8.58 -6.71 6.71
C VAL A 136 -10.01 -6.80 7.24
N GLY A 137 -10.92 -5.97 6.72
CA GLY A 137 -12.32 -5.95 7.15
C GLY A 137 -13.10 -7.21 6.76
N ARG A 138 -12.76 -7.88 5.65
CA ARG A 138 -13.34 -9.18 5.28
C ARG A 138 -12.82 -10.29 6.19
N ARG A 139 -11.51 -10.32 6.43
CA ARG A 139 -10.86 -11.29 7.31
C ARG A 139 -11.41 -11.23 8.73
N ARG A 140 -11.57 -10.02 9.28
CA ARG A 140 -12.13 -9.80 10.62
C ARG A 140 -13.55 -10.34 10.76
N ARG A 141 -14.44 -10.00 9.81
CA ARG A 141 -15.83 -10.47 9.83
C ARG A 141 -15.93 -11.99 9.79
N HIS A 142 -15.08 -12.65 9.00
CA HIS A 142 -15.06 -14.10 8.92
C HIS A 142 -14.68 -14.73 10.28
N VAL A 143 -13.63 -14.21 10.93
CA VAL A 143 -13.22 -14.68 12.27
C VAL A 143 -14.32 -14.45 13.30
N GLU A 144 -14.98 -13.30 13.28
CA GLU A 144 -16.10 -12.99 14.19
C GLU A 144 -17.25 -14.01 14.01
N THR A 145 -17.66 -14.29 12.76
CA THR A 145 -18.73 -15.27 12.48
C THR A 145 -18.37 -16.68 12.92
N THR A 146 -17.11 -17.11 12.76
CA THR A 146 -16.67 -18.44 13.20
C THR A 146 -16.64 -18.55 14.73
N LEU A 147 -16.24 -17.49 15.44
CA LEU A 147 -16.24 -17.48 16.90
C LEU A 147 -17.64 -17.50 17.49
N ASP A 148 -18.61 -16.82 16.86
CA ASP A 148 -20.00 -16.83 17.30
C ASP A 148 -20.62 -18.24 17.11
N ALA A 149 -20.35 -18.90 15.99
CA ALA A 149 -20.80 -20.28 15.74
C ALA A 149 -20.21 -21.34 16.70
N LEU A 150 -19.06 -21.06 17.33
CA LEU A 150 -18.44 -21.94 18.34
C LEU A 150 -18.96 -21.69 19.76
N ARG A 151 -19.69 -20.59 19.98
CA ARG A 151 -20.27 -20.21 21.28
C ARG A 151 -21.70 -20.72 21.47
N GLU A 152 -22.38 -21.06 20.38
CA GLU A 152 -23.71 -21.71 20.34
C GLU A 152 -23.60 -23.23 20.51
#